data_AF-A0A927H263-F1
#
_entry.id   AF-A0A927H263-F1
#
_cell.length_a   1.000
_cell.length_b   1.000
_cell.length_c   1.000
_cell.angle_alpha   90.00
_cell.angle_beta   90.00
_cell.angle_gamma   90.00
#
_symmetry.space_group_name_H-M   'P 1'
#
loop_
_entity.id
_entity.type
_entity.pdbx_description
1 polymer ?
#
loop_
_entity_poly.entity_id
_entity_poly.type
_entity_poly.pdbx_seq_one_letter_code
_entity_poly.pdbx_strand_id
1 'polypeptide(L)'
;MPDGQDEVGFRFQNVLCYADPFEPQAFYYRPASPMPERDPTGRPSLILWLGEAGSRLQFAAQWTAEEPAIAALRTEIMRRYPERRLSPSAIRLLPELADIDRVSLEIGAGTGTGVFTEVQCSPSSGYPPYNALFNAALTPEHARQAARALNGAPDCVRVIYRGSIRRSGKGHIPFEASADVSAWFPDGSGTGHIRIIPT
;
A
#
# COMPACT_ATOMS: atom_id res chain seq x y z
N MET A 1 -12.23 -11.85 -25.06
CA MET A 1 -11.41 -11.21 -24.02
C MET A 1 -9.97 -11.54 -24.36
N PRO A 2 -9.16 -10.64 -24.92
CA PRO A 2 -7.74 -10.91 -25.05
C PRO A 2 -7.02 -10.56 -23.74
N ASP A 3 -6.19 -11.50 -23.33
CA ASP A 3 -5.29 -11.51 -22.17
C ASP A 3 -4.42 -10.26 -22.04
N GLY A 4 -4.38 -9.69 -20.82
CA GLY A 4 -3.23 -9.68 -19.90
C GLY A 4 -1.78 -9.47 -20.38
N GLN A 5 -1.49 -9.10 -21.62
CA GLN A 5 -0.14 -8.88 -22.12
C GLN A 5 0.09 -7.42 -22.44
N ASP A 6 0.64 -6.66 -21.49
CA ASP A 6 1.45 -5.46 -21.81
C ASP A 6 2.18 -4.78 -20.63
N GLU A 7 2.56 -5.53 -19.59
CA GLU A 7 3.50 -5.02 -18.57
C GLU A 7 4.94 -5.29 -19.04
N VAL A 8 5.50 -4.36 -19.84
CA VAL A 8 6.91 -4.37 -20.29
C VAL A 8 7.84 -4.04 -19.11
N GLY A 9 7.85 -4.91 -18.10
CA GLY A 9 8.55 -4.72 -16.84
C GLY A 9 8.73 -6.02 -16.07
N PHE A 10 9.19 -5.92 -14.84
CA PHE A 10 9.31 -7.05 -13.93
C PHE A 10 8.88 -6.66 -12.51
N ARG A 11 8.43 -7.65 -11.76
CA ARG A 11 8.18 -7.50 -10.32
C ARG A 11 9.40 -7.97 -9.53
N PHE A 12 9.73 -7.21 -8.49
CA PHE A 12 10.75 -7.56 -7.52
C PHE A 12 10.28 -7.12 -6.14
N GLN A 13 10.15 -8.08 -5.22
CA GLN A 13 9.49 -7.88 -3.93
C GLN A 13 8.08 -7.26 -4.14
N ASN A 14 7.75 -6.20 -3.41
CA ASN A 14 6.48 -5.48 -3.53
C ASN A 14 6.54 -4.32 -4.55
N VAL A 15 7.43 -4.37 -5.55
CA VAL A 15 7.63 -3.27 -6.51
C VAL A 15 7.57 -3.79 -7.94
N LEU A 16 6.75 -3.15 -8.77
CA LEU A 16 6.81 -3.26 -10.23
C LEU A 16 7.85 -2.27 -10.75
N CYS A 17 8.72 -2.72 -11.64
CA CYS A 17 9.75 -1.91 -12.26
C CYS A 17 9.72 -2.07 -13.78
N TYR A 18 9.94 -0.99 -14.51
CA TYR A 18 10.11 -1.03 -15.97
C TYR A 18 11.10 0.04 -16.44
N ALA A 19 11.80 -0.23 -17.54
CA ALA A 19 12.76 0.70 -18.10
C ALA A 19 12.05 1.87 -18.82
N ASP A 20 12.64 3.05 -18.75
CA ASP A 20 12.28 4.13 -19.66
C ASP A 20 12.70 3.74 -21.10
N PRO A 21 11.80 3.87 -22.09
CA PRO A 21 12.10 3.49 -23.47
C PRO A 21 13.07 4.44 -24.18
N PHE A 22 13.24 5.66 -23.68
CA PHE A 22 14.07 6.71 -24.27
C PHE A 22 15.38 6.92 -23.51
N GLU A 23 15.41 6.60 -22.21
CA GLU A 23 16.58 6.78 -21.35
C GLU A 23 17.12 5.43 -20.80
N PRO A 24 18.25 4.91 -21.31
CA PRO A 24 18.75 3.57 -20.95
C PRO A 24 19.06 3.36 -19.46
N GLN A 25 19.31 4.44 -18.72
CA GLN A 25 19.66 4.44 -17.30
C GLN A 25 18.48 4.78 -16.39
N ALA A 26 17.34 5.15 -16.95
CA ALA A 26 16.14 5.52 -16.19
C ALA A 26 15.17 4.35 -16.11
N PHE A 27 14.60 4.16 -14.93
CA PHE A 27 13.63 3.13 -14.62
C PHE A 27 12.53 3.74 -13.77
N TYR A 28 11.29 3.38 -14.09
CA TYR A 28 10.15 3.73 -13.27
C TYR A 28 9.82 2.58 -12.33
N TYR A 29 9.36 2.93 -11.13
CA TYR A 29 8.90 1.94 -10.16
C TYR A 29 7.54 2.30 -9.58
N ARG A 30 6.77 1.27 -9.23
CA ARG A 30 5.46 1.39 -8.58
C ARG A 30 5.33 0.36 -7.46
N PRO A 31 4.96 0.75 -6.23
CA PRO A 31 4.65 -0.21 -5.18
C PRO A 31 3.40 -1.01 -5.54
N ALA A 32 3.39 -2.32 -5.30
CA ALA A 32 2.24 -3.17 -5.63
C ALA A 32 1.11 -3.07 -4.58
N SER A 33 1.46 -2.76 -3.33
CA SER A 33 0.51 -2.60 -2.22
C SER A 33 0.85 -1.38 -1.37
N PRO A 34 -0.15 -0.64 -0.84
CA PRO A 34 0.06 0.39 0.16
C PRO A 34 0.58 -0.19 1.48
N MET A 35 1.16 0.69 2.29
CA MET A 35 1.85 0.38 3.54
C MET A 35 1.38 1.33 4.64
N PRO A 36 1.55 0.98 5.93
CA PRO A 36 1.24 1.93 6.98
C PRO A 36 2.28 3.05 6.99
N GLU A 37 1.89 4.24 7.42
CA GLU A 37 2.86 5.18 7.97
C GLU A 37 3.48 4.54 9.22
N ARG A 38 4.79 4.72 9.42
CA ARG A 38 5.50 4.13 10.56
C ARG A 38 5.94 5.23 11.52
N ASP A 39 5.92 4.91 12.81
CA ASP A 39 6.51 5.75 13.86
C ASP A 39 8.06 5.74 13.78
N PRO A 40 8.78 6.56 14.58
CA PRO A 40 10.24 6.57 14.59
C PRO A 40 10.90 5.24 14.97
N THR A 41 10.16 4.28 15.54
CA THR A 41 10.65 2.93 15.85
C THR A 41 10.40 1.94 14.71
N GLY A 42 9.79 2.39 13.61
CA GLY A 42 9.47 1.56 12.44
C GLY A 42 8.16 0.78 12.58
N ARG A 43 7.36 1.02 13.63
CA ARG A 43 6.09 0.32 13.84
C ARG A 43 4.94 1.05 13.13
N PRO A 44 3.90 0.36 12.65
CA PRO A 44 2.73 1.01 12.07
C PRO A 44 2.11 2.06 13.02
N SER A 45 1.93 3.29 12.54
CA SER A 45 1.25 4.36 13.26
C SER A 45 -0.27 4.18 13.12
N LEU A 46 -0.79 3.28 13.96
CA LEU A 46 -2.18 2.88 13.99
C LEU A 46 -2.65 2.78 15.44
N ILE A 47 -3.91 3.16 15.69
CA ILE A 47 -4.57 2.98 16.98
C ILE A 47 -6.04 2.60 16.81
N LEU A 48 -6.46 1.57 17.55
CA LEU A 48 -7.85 1.15 17.68
C LEU A 48 -8.32 1.46 19.10
N TRP A 49 -9.23 2.41 19.22
CA TRP A 49 -9.92 2.73 20.47
C TRP A 49 -11.18 1.86 20.58
N LEU A 50 -11.31 1.14 21.70
CA LEU A 50 -12.48 0.34 22.05
C LEU A 50 -13.09 0.94 23.33
N GLY A 51 -14.37 1.28 23.29
CA GLY A 51 -15.08 1.82 24.44
C GLY A 51 -16.60 1.75 24.27
N GLU A 52 -17.33 1.86 25.39
CA GLU A 52 -18.81 1.81 25.38
C GLU A 52 -19.44 3.01 24.66
N ALA A 53 -18.82 4.19 24.78
CA ALA A 53 -19.24 5.40 24.09
C ALA A 53 -18.99 5.36 22.57
N GLY A 54 -18.28 4.34 22.07
CA GLY A 54 -17.97 4.15 20.67
C GLY A 54 -16.54 3.64 20.45
N SER A 55 -16.35 2.92 19.35
CA SER A 55 -15.03 2.45 18.90
C SER A 55 -14.55 3.25 17.70
N ARG A 56 -13.23 3.40 17.56
CA ARG A 56 -12.62 4.22 16.50
C ARG A 56 -11.29 3.66 16.04
N LEU A 57 -11.09 3.59 14.73
CA LEU A 57 -9.83 3.20 14.11
C LEU A 57 -9.17 4.44 13.47
N GLN A 58 -7.94 4.72 13.85
CA GLN A 58 -7.17 5.84 13.35
C GLN A 58 -5.79 5.37 12.90
N PHE A 59 -5.41 5.72 11.67
CA PHE A 59 -4.09 5.45 11.11
C PHE A 59 -3.86 6.27 9.84
N ALA A 60 -2.61 6.25 9.38
CA ALA A 60 -2.23 6.73 8.08
C ALA A 60 -1.74 5.57 7.20
N ALA A 61 -2.17 5.55 5.95
CA ALA A 61 -1.61 4.69 4.92
C ALA A 61 -0.82 5.54 3.92
N GLN A 62 0.20 4.94 3.33
CA GLN A 62 1.03 5.54 2.30
C GLN A 62 1.22 4.54 1.16
N TRP A 63 1.30 5.05 -0.06
CA TRP A 63 1.62 4.23 -1.22
C TRP A 63 2.97 4.69 -1.78
N THR A 64 4.01 4.08 -1.22
CA THR A 64 5.41 4.33 -1.56
C THR A 64 6.21 3.03 -1.44
N ALA A 65 7.40 3.00 -2.03
CA ALA A 65 8.34 1.91 -1.85
C ALA A 65 9.31 2.27 -0.73
N GLU A 66 9.61 1.32 0.16
CA GLU A 66 10.59 1.55 1.24
C GLU A 66 12.01 1.64 0.66
N GLU A 67 12.86 2.49 1.26
CA GLU A 67 14.25 2.69 0.82
C GLU A 67 15.07 1.38 0.70
N PRO A 68 14.96 0.40 1.62
CA PRO A 68 15.62 -0.89 1.45
C PRO A 68 15.18 -1.64 0.18
N ALA A 69 13.90 -1.57 -0.18
CA ALA A 69 13.38 -2.18 -1.40
C ALA A 69 13.89 -1.44 -2.65
N ILE A 70 13.98 -0.11 -2.61
CA ILE A 70 14.56 0.71 -3.68
C ILE A 70 16.06 0.44 -3.86
N ALA A 71 16.82 0.30 -2.78
CA ALA A 71 18.23 -0.08 -2.83
C ALA A 71 18.41 -1.47 -3.43
N ALA A 72 17.64 -2.46 -2.99
CA ALA A 72 17.67 -3.82 -3.53
C ALA A 72 17.24 -3.88 -5.01
N LEU A 73 16.28 -3.03 -5.41
CA LEU A 73 15.83 -2.93 -6.80
C LEU A 73 16.95 -2.49 -7.75
N ARG A 74 17.84 -1.57 -7.34
CA ARG A 74 19.00 -1.18 -8.17
C ARG A 74 19.90 -2.37 -8.48
N THR A 75 20.19 -3.21 -7.48
CA THR A 75 20.97 -4.44 -7.66
C THR A 75 20.27 -5.40 -8.61
N GLU A 76 18.96 -5.56 -8.49
CA GLU A 76 18.18 -6.43 -9.36
C GLU A 76 18.15 -5.93 -10.82
N ILE A 77 18.06 -4.61 -11.03
CA ILE A 77 18.14 -4.00 -12.37
C ILE A 77 19.47 -4.34 -13.03
N MET A 78 20.60 -4.17 -12.32
CA MET A 78 21.92 -4.51 -12.87
C MET A 78 22.01 -6.00 -13.26
N ARG A 79 21.43 -6.87 -12.44
CA ARG A 79 21.39 -8.31 -12.70
C ARG A 79 20.56 -8.65 -13.95
N ARG A 80 19.46 -7.94 -14.18
CA ARG A 80 18.53 -8.19 -15.30
C ARG A 80 18.95 -7.55 -16.62
N TYR A 81 19.71 -6.46 -16.58
CA TYR A 81 20.16 -5.74 -17.77
C TYR A 81 21.71 -5.66 -17.84
N PRO A 82 22.42 -6.81 -17.83
CA PRO A 82 23.88 -6.82 -17.86
C PRO A 82 24.46 -6.17 -19.13
N GLU A 83 23.75 -6.25 -20.24
CA GLU A 83 24.13 -5.66 -21.54
C GLU A 83 24.20 -4.14 -21.49
N ARG A 84 23.45 -3.49 -20.60
CA ARG A 84 23.45 -2.04 -20.42
C ARG A 84 24.67 -1.52 -19.66
N ARG A 85 25.48 -2.40 -19.06
CA ARG A 85 26.70 -2.07 -18.30
C ARG A 85 26.46 -0.95 -17.26
N LEU A 86 25.33 -1.01 -16.58
CA LEU A 86 24.90 0.00 -15.60
C LEU A 86 25.75 -0.09 -14.33
N SER A 87 26.06 1.05 -13.72
CA SER A 87 26.56 1.13 -12.34
C SER A 87 25.43 1.53 -11.39
N PRO A 88 25.52 1.22 -10.08
CA PRO A 88 24.47 1.57 -9.12
C PRO A 88 24.13 3.06 -9.08
N SER A 89 25.14 3.93 -9.24
CA SER A 89 24.98 5.38 -9.23
C SER A 89 24.43 5.96 -10.54
N ALA A 90 24.53 5.22 -11.64
CA ALA A 90 23.97 5.63 -12.93
C ALA A 90 22.46 5.35 -13.02
N ILE A 91 21.96 4.37 -12.26
CA ILE A 91 20.53 4.00 -12.29
C ILE A 91 19.69 5.10 -11.64
N ARG A 92 18.89 5.77 -12.46
CA ARG A 92 17.85 6.71 -12.02
C ARG A 92 16.55 5.95 -11.80
N LEU A 93 16.12 5.88 -10.54
CA LEU A 93 14.81 5.34 -10.17
C LEU A 93 13.83 6.49 -9.99
N LEU A 94 12.74 6.47 -10.75
CA LEU A 94 11.68 7.47 -10.70
C LEU A 94 10.37 6.80 -10.26
N PRO A 95 9.61 7.37 -9.32
CA PRO A 95 8.28 6.85 -9.03
C PRO A 95 7.38 7.00 -10.26
N GLU A 96 6.59 5.98 -10.57
CA GLU A 96 5.51 6.07 -11.55
C GLU A 96 4.41 6.95 -10.97
N LEU A 97 4.20 8.13 -11.57
CA LEU A 97 3.23 9.10 -11.06
C LEU A 97 1.80 8.61 -11.31
N ALA A 98 1.04 8.58 -10.23
CA ALA A 98 -0.37 8.28 -10.22
C ALA A 98 -1.20 9.51 -9.85
N ASP A 99 -2.38 9.59 -10.46
CA ASP A 99 -3.49 10.43 -10.07
C ASP A 99 -4.45 9.57 -9.23
N ILE A 100 -4.52 9.82 -7.93
CA ILE A 100 -5.32 9.02 -7.00
C ILE A 100 -6.69 9.68 -6.83
N ASP A 101 -7.70 9.02 -7.35
CA ASP A 101 -9.09 9.48 -7.25
C ASP A 101 -9.67 9.21 -5.86
N ARG A 102 -9.31 8.07 -5.26
CA ARG A 102 -9.94 7.57 -4.04
C ARG A 102 -9.04 6.66 -3.23
N VAL A 103 -9.05 6.82 -1.91
CA VAL A 103 -8.53 5.82 -0.97
C VAL A 103 -9.64 5.38 -0.02
N SER A 104 -10.00 4.10 -0.04
CA SER A 104 -11.04 3.53 0.82
C SER A 104 -10.46 2.67 1.94
N LEU A 105 -11.07 2.78 3.12
CA LEU A 105 -10.95 1.83 4.22
C LEU A 105 -12.19 0.95 4.20
N GLU A 106 -11.97 -0.35 4.07
CA GLU A 106 -13.03 -1.35 3.99
C GLU A 106 -12.85 -2.42 5.07
N ILE A 107 -13.96 -2.91 5.61
CA ILE A 107 -14.00 -3.95 6.63
C ILE A 107 -14.75 -5.17 6.10
N GLY A 108 -14.11 -6.33 6.22
CA GLY A 108 -14.63 -7.62 5.80
C GLY A 108 -14.98 -8.51 7.00
N ALA A 109 -15.67 -9.61 6.73
CA ALA A 109 -16.05 -10.58 7.78
C ALA A 109 -14.87 -11.46 8.26
N GLY A 110 -13.70 -11.39 7.63
CA GLY A 110 -12.56 -12.26 7.93
C GLY A 110 -12.82 -13.74 7.61
N THR A 111 -13.63 -14.00 6.58
CA THR A 111 -14.06 -15.34 6.14
C THR A 111 -13.46 -15.74 4.78
N GLY A 112 -12.59 -14.91 4.19
CA GLY A 112 -12.04 -15.15 2.85
C GLY A 112 -13.07 -15.06 1.70
N THR A 113 -14.28 -14.56 1.97
CA THR A 113 -15.35 -14.43 0.96
C THR A 113 -15.11 -13.28 -0.02
N GLY A 114 -14.15 -12.40 0.28
CA GLY A 114 -13.87 -11.19 -0.51
C GLY A 114 -14.94 -10.10 -0.40
N VAL A 115 -15.94 -10.26 0.49
CA VAL A 115 -16.98 -9.25 0.72
C VAL A 115 -16.50 -8.26 1.77
N PHE A 116 -16.36 -7.01 1.36
CA PHE A 116 -15.96 -5.90 2.22
C PHE A 116 -17.00 -4.77 2.15
N THR A 117 -17.19 -4.09 3.27
CA THR A 117 -18.01 -2.87 3.37
C THR A 117 -17.10 -1.67 3.53
N GLU A 118 -17.28 -0.64 2.70
CA GLU A 118 -16.56 0.62 2.88
C GLU A 118 -17.02 1.32 4.16
N VAL A 119 -16.08 1.70 5.00
CA VAL A 119 -16.33 2.38 6.28
C VAL A 119 -16.00 3.86 6.18
N GLN A 120 -14.92 4.18 5.47
CA GLN A 120 -14.49 5.56 5.24
C GLN A 120 -13.78 5.67 3.90
N CYS A 121 -13.97 6.80 3.24
CA CYS A 121 -13.16 7.24 2.12
C CYS A 121 -12.32 8.45 2.54
N SER A 122 -11.09 8.54 2.04
CA SER A 122 -10.16 9.64 2.31
C SER A 122 -9.44 10.08 1.02
N PRO A 123 -9.21 11.38 0.82
CA PRO A 123 -8.33 11.84 -0.26
C PRO A 123 -6.88 11.44 0.02
N SER A 124 -6.10 11.29 -1.05
CA SER A 124 -4.63 11.16 -0.98
C SER A 124 -3.97 12.54 -1.02
N SER A 125 -2.71 12.64 -0.55
CA SER A 125 -1.89 13.85 -0.66
C SER A 125 -1.65 14.34 -2.10
N GLY A 126 -1.91 13.51 -3.11
CA GLY A 126 -1.77 13.85 -4.54
C GLY A 126 -0.34 13.79 -5.07
N TYR A 127 0.65 13.49 -4.22
CA TYR A 127 2.05 13.26 -4.58
C TYR A 127 2.66 12.17 -3.69
N PRO A 128 3.67 11.40 -4.17
CA PRO A 128 4.37 10.40 -3.37
C PRO A 128 4.91 11.01 -2.06
N PRO A 129 4.73 10.36 -0.90
CA PRO A 129 4.31 8.96 -0.68
C PRO A 129 2.79 8.68 -0.69
N TYR A 130 1.96 9.57 -1.25
CA TYR A 130 0.52 9.38 -1.42
C TYR A 130 -0.21 9.00 -0.13
N ASN A 131 -0.07 9.87 0.88
CA ASN A 131 -0.60 9.63 2.21
C ASN A 131 -2.12 9.77 2.22
N ALA A 132 -2.79 8.87 2.93
CA ALA A 132 -4.22 8.92 3.21
C ALA A 132 -4.46 8.69 4.71
N LEU A 133 -5.24 9.58 5.31
CA LEU A 133 -5.54 9.57 6.74
C LEU A 133 -6.93 8.99 7.00
N PHE A 134 -7.01 8.04 7.92
CA PHE A 134 -8.27 7.43 8.33
C PHE A 134 -8.54 7.71 9.80
N ASN A 135 -9.80 8.00 10.09
CA ASN A 135 -10.26 8.30 11.44
C ASN A 135 -11.73 7.89 11.51
N ALA A 136 -11.95 6.58 11.51
CA ALA A 136 -13.23 5.95 11.25
C ALA A 136 -13.92 5.57 12.55
N ALA A 137 -15.16 6.03 12.76
CA ALA A 137 -16.02 5.49 13.81
C ALA A 137 -16.48 4.08 13.40
N LEU A 138 -16.43 3.14 14.33
CA LEU A 138 -16.74 1.74 14.07
C LEU A 138 -18.01 1.31 14.80
N THR A 139 -18.83 0.51 14.12
CA THR A 139 -19.87 -0.29 14.78
C THR A 139 -19.21 -1.36 15.65
N PRO A 140 -19.93 -1.97 16.62
CA PRO A 140 -19.37 -3.06 17.42
C PRO A 140 -18.84 -4.21 16.58
N GLU A 141 -19.52 -4.55 15.48
CA GLU A 141 -19.05 -5.60 14.56
C GLU A 141 -17.75 -5.20 13.84
N HIS A 142 -17.71 -3.99 13.28
CA HIS A 142 -16.50 -3.48 12.64
C HIS A 142 -15.31 -3.37 13.61
N ALA A 143 -15.56 -3.01 14.87
CA ALA A 143 -14.54 -2.97 15.91
C ALA A 143 -13.97 -4.37 16.21
N ARG A 144 -14.82 -5.40 16.22
CA ARG A 144 -14.36 -6.80 16.35
C ARG A 144 -13.48 -7.20 15.18
N GLN A 145 -13.86 -6.88 13.94
CA GLN A 145 -13.06 -7.21 12.77
C GLN A 145 -11.74 -6.43 12.75
N ALA A 146 -11.75 -5.15 13.12
CA ALA A 146 -10.53 -4.36 13.27
C ALA A 146 -9.58 -4.98 14.32
N ALA A 147 -10.10 -5.37 15.48
CA ALA A 147 -9.29 -6.06 16.49
C ALA A 147 -8.72 -7.37 15.95
N ARG A 148 -9.49 -8.17 15.19
CA ARG A 148 -9.00 -9.40 14.54
C ARG A 148 -7.88 -9.10 13.54
N ALA A 149 -8.01 -8.08 12.69
CA ALA A 149 -6.98 -7.67 11.74
C ALA A 149 -5.67 -7.32 12.44
N LEU A 150 -5.74 -6.53 13.52
CA LEU A 150 -4.56 -6.16 14.32
C LEU A 150 -3.93 -7.39 15.00
N ASN A 151 -4.68 -8.46 15.22
CA ASN A 151 -4.16 -9.75 15.72
C ASN A 151 -3.68 -10.68 14.58
N GLY A 152 -3.52 -10.17 13.36
CA GLY A 152 -3.00 -10.93 12.22
C GLY A 152 -4.06 -11.73 11.45
N ALA A 153 -5.35 -11.58 11.75
CA ALA A 153 -6.39 -12.26 10.99
C ALA A 153 -6.58 -11.56 9.62
N PRO A 154 -6.41 -12.26 8.50
CA PRO A 154 -6.61 -11.68 7.18
C PRO A 154 -8.10 -11.42 6.90
N ASP A 155 -8.36 -10.69 5.82
CA ASP A 155 -9.66 -10.36 5.25
C ASP A 155 -10.61 -9.61 6.19
N CYS A 156 -10.05 -8.98 7.22
CA CYS A 156 -10.80 -8.25 8.23
C CYS A 156 -10.80 -6.74 7.97
N VAL A 157 -9.65 -6.16 7.61
CA VAL A 157 -9.53 -4.73 7.32
C VAL A 157 -8.59 -4.54 6.13
N ARG A 158 -9.02 -3.74 5.16
CA ARG A 158 -8.27 -3.47 3.93
C ARG A 158 -8.27 -1.99 3.60
N VAL A 159 -7.15 -1.52 3.04
CA VAL A 159 -7.03 -0.21 2.41
C VAL A 159 -6.91 -0.40 0.91
N ILE A 160 -7.64 0.40 0.13
CA ILE A 160 -7.59 0.35 -1.33
C ILE A 160 -7.35 1.74 -1.89
N TYR A 161 -6.31 1.85 -2.71
CA TYR A 161 -6.01 2.99 -3.56
C TYR A 161 -6.55 2.72 -4.95
N ARG A 162 -7.33 3.66 -5.48
CA ARG A 162 -7.87 3.64 -6.84
C ARG A 162 -7.51 4.94 -7.55
N GLY A 163 -7.15 4.83 -8.81
CA GLY A 163 -6.80 5.99 -9.61
C GLY A 163 -6.36 5.62 -11.01
N SER A 164 -5.60 6.52 -11.62
CA SER A 164 -5.00 6.31 -12.92
C SER A 164 -3.50 6.63 -12.92
N ILE A 165 -2.77 5.96 -13.79
CA ILE A 165 -1.34 6.15 -13.98
C ILE A 165 -1.10 6.71 -15.37
N ARG A 166 -0.25 7.73 -15.45
CA ARG A 166 0.20 8.26 -16.73
C ARG A 166 1.43 7.50 -17.19
N ARG A 167 1.30 6.72 -18.26
CA ARG A 167 2.45 6.06 -18.90
C ARG A 167 2.65 6.60 -20.31
N SER A 168 3.90 7.00 -20.61
CA SER A 168 4.30 7.47 -21.92
C SER A 168 3.87 6.50 -23.02
N GLY A 169 3.11 6.99 -24.00
CA GLY A 169 2.61 6.20 -25.12
C GLY A 169 1.42 5.27 -24.82
N LYS A 170 0.95 5.17 -23.56
CA LYS A 170 -0.21 4.33 -23.19
C LYS A 170 -1.39 5.11 -22.58
N GLY A 171 -1.24 6.42 -22.37
CA GLY A 171 -2.30 7.27 -21.81
C GLY A 171 -2.51 7.05 -20.31
N HIS A 172 -3.74 7.29 -19.84
CA HIS A 172 -4.16 7.02 -18.46
C HIS A 172 -4.59 5.57 -18.33
N ILE A 173 -3.88 4.79 -17.51
CA ILE A 173 -4.19 3.40 -17.23
C ILE A 173 -4.82 3.33 -15.83
N PRO A 174 -6.05 2.81 -15.68
CA PRO A 174 -6.63 2.65 -14.35
C PRO A 174 -5.81 1.65 -13.53
N PHE A 175 -5.70 1.90 -12.23
CA PHE A 175 -5.05 0.98 -11.31
C PHE A 175 -5.86 0.82 -10.02
N GLU A 176 -5.65 -0.32 -9.38
CA GLU A 176 -6.07 -0.58 -8.02
C GLU A 176 -4.88 -1.19 -7.27
N ALA A 177 -4.58 -0.65 -6.09
CA ALA A 177 -3.59 -1.21 -5.18
C ALA A 177 -4.23 -1.38 -3.81
N SER A 178 -4.14 -2.57 -3.24
CA SER A 178 -4.74 -2.86 -1.94
C SER A 178 -3.76 -3.52 -0.98
N ALA A 179 -3.98 -3.31 0.31
CA ALA A 179 -3.26 -3.99 1.38
C ALA A 179 -4.23 -4.41 2.48
N ASP A 180 -4.06 -5.64 2.93
CA ASP A 180 -4.66 -6.12 4.17
C ASP A 180 -3.88 -5.56 5.36
N VAL A 181 -4.59 -4.97 6.32
CA VAL A 181 -3.97 -4.35 7.51
C VAL A 181 -3.30 -5.40 8.40
N SER A 182 -3.75 -6.66 8.37
CA SER A 182 -3.09 -7.74 9.11
C SER A 182 -1.64 -7.96 8.66
N ALA A 183 -1.34 -7.74 7.37
CA ALA A 183 0.01 -7.86 6.82
C ALA A 183 0.97 -6.77 7.33
N TRP A 184 0.46 -5.71 7.96
CA TRP A 184 1.29 -4.66 8.55
C TRP A 184 1.92 -5.07 9.89
N PHE A 185 1.44 -6.16 10.48
CA PHE A 185 1.92 -6.74 11.74
C PHE A 185 2.44 -8.17 11.48
N PRO A 186 3.56 -8.33 10.75
CA PRO A 186 4.05 -9.66 10.34
C PRO A 186 4.45 -10.55 11.53
N ASP A 187 4.71 -9.97 12.69
CA ASP A 187 5.00 -10.65 13.96
C ASP A 187 3.77 -10.81 14.87
N GLY A 188 2.58 -10.40 14.41
CA GLY A 188 1.36 -10.40 15.20
C GLY A 188 1.32 -9.37 16.34
N SER A 189 2.20 -8.36 16.32
CA SER A 189 2.36 -7.37 17.41
C SER A 189 1.28 -6.27 17.46
N GLY A 190 0.19 -6.39 16.69
CA GLY A 190 -0.82 -5.34 16.58
C GLY A 190 -1.66 -5.12 17.84
N THR A 191 -1.60 -6.01 18.84
CA THR A 191 -2.26 -5.82 20.15
C THR A 191 -1.81 -4.55 20.86
N GLY A 192 -0.54 -4.16 20.70
CA GLY A 192 0.01 -2.92 21.26
C GLY A 192 -0.64 -1.64 20.71
N HIS A 193 -1.45 -1.76 19.66
CA HIS A 193 -2.17 -0.66 19.01
C HIS A 193 -3.65 -0.58 19.44
N ILE A 194 -4.11 -1.50 20.30
CA ILE A 194 -5.47 -1.48 20.85
C ILE A 194 -5.47 -0.72 22.18
N ARG A 195 -6.42 0.19 22.37
CA ARG A 195 -6.65 0.92 23.61
C ARG A 195 -8.09 0.72 24.05
N ILE A 196 -8.26 0.21 25.26
CA ILE A 196 -9.57 0.09 25.90
C ILE A 196 -9.77 1.37 26.71
N ILE A 197 -10.83 2.10 26.42
CA ILE A 197 -11.22 3.30 27.17
C ILE A 197 -12.16 2.81 28.29
N PRO A 198 -11.71 2.86 29.56
CA PRO A 198 -12.57 2.52 30.69
C PRO A 198 -13.71 3.53 30.83
N THR A 199 -14.82 3.05 31.37
CA THR A 199 -15.99 3.86 31.73
C THR A 199 -15.77 4.70 32.98
#